data_AF-A0A814JXK3-F1
#
_entry.id   AF-A0A814JXK3-F1
#
_cell.length_a   1.000
_cell.length_b   1.000
_cell.length_c   1.000
_cell.angle_alpha   90.00
_cell.angle_beta   90.00
_cell.angle_gamma   90.00
#
_symmetry.space_group_name_H-M   'P 1'
#
loop_
_entity.id
_entity.type
_entity.pdbx_description
1 polymer ?
#
loop_
_entity_poly.entity_id
_entity_poly.type
_entity_poly.pdbx_seq_one_letter_code
_entity_poly.pdbx_strand_id
1 'polypeptide(L)'
;MSKYSKIECKKQIPLKYNDKIRASNRNWTRVEVTLKQSLISLIEISGEFPTFISSISKDVKLNGIDIKVGDNIMSINGQNVSRASAKSVKKILKSSNSVTIILSRPDEFSLSKLLNSQMGDKQSKFNSFLNLFRKNLSCTSTSEPRECNKNIYVEESVNQCYTCGYYSIPRTNTATASSVSSTSDLGSNVDFKEEINEFLSQIQQAIENYVRPSIMFKVLTIDESLILFQNVEKLIPVTKFLDNLINSIETNSNYNTSLKIVFDAFKVYLNGLPQAVNLLEDLTISNDKFVKFIDNIGEVCSFKIMDFLFMPLKFIQSVIDYLKQFETIDCQFINDMCLSIQITYQILEENFESFSITQVTSDYSDFYSSDLESASQTGIISVLVKSDGSNQWEEADLNMKTNQIEYSTSPKTIDLSQVTNTKQSKNELIFLIQTTDQQYYAVKFASEELRNQILSKLAK
;
A
#
# COMPACT_ATOMS: atom_id res chain seq x y z
N MET A 1 63.02 25.56 8.66
CA MET A 1 61.63 26.09 8.70
C MET A 1 61.20 26.30 7.26
N SER A 2 60.14 25.76 6.67
CA SER A 2 58.90 25.14 7.14
C SER A 2 58.56 23.95 6.20
N LYS A 3 58.23 22.79 6.78
CA LYS A 3 57.59 21.68 6.06
C LYS A 3 56.09 21.78 6.36
N TYR A 4 55.32 22.37 5.47
CA TYR A 4 53.86 22.21 5.47
C TYR A 4 53.49 21.20 4.38
N SER A 5 53.13 20.01 4.84
CA SER A 5 52.52 18.95 4.06
C SER A 5 51.20 19.46 3.47
N LYS A 6 51.07 19.33 2.14
CA LYS A 6 49.77 19.42 1.45
C LYS A 6 48.84 18.35 2.03
N ILE A 7 47.86 18.77 2.82
CA ILE A 7 46.73 17.92 3.19
C ILE A 7 45.83 17.86 1.95
N GLU A 8 45.84 16.72 1.26
CA GLU A 8 44.89 16.45 0.20
C GLU A 8 43.47 16.41 0.78
N CYS A 9 42.69 17.46 0.48
CA CYS A 9 41.26 17.48 0.74
C CYS A 9 40.59 16.42 -0.15
N LYS A 10 40.26 15.26 0.44
CA LYS A 10 39.41 14.26 -0.21
C LYS A 10 38.04 14.90 -0.48
N LYS A 11 37.66 14.98 -1.77
CA LYS A 11 36.33 15.47 -2.20
C LYS A 11 35.21 14.82 -1.38
N GLN A 12 34.45 15.63 -0.66
CA GLN A 12 33.19 15.26 -0.01
C GLN A 12 32.20 14.78 -1.09
N ILE A 13 31.52 13.67 -0.81
CA ILE A 13 30.42 13.16 -1.63
C ILE A 13 29.12 13.52 -0.88
N PRO A 14 28.26 14.41 -1.42
CA PRO A 14 26.98 14.70 -0.78
C PRO A 14 26.07 13.47 -0.86
N LEU A 15 25.60 13.00 0.29
CA LEU A 15 24.57 11.95 0.40
C LEU A 15 23.21 12.63 0.18
N LYS A 16 22.43 12.22 -0.84
CA LYS A 16 21.06 12.73 -1.06
C LYS A 16 20.06 11.94 -0.19
N TYR A 17 19.22 12.64 0.57
CA TYR A 17 18.34 12.06 1.59
C TYR A 17 16.99 11.56 1.03
N ASN A 18 16.39 10.57 1.70
CA ASN A 18 15.12 9.93 1.38
C ASN A 18 14.13 10.11 2.55
N ASP A 19 12.96 10.70 2.28
CA ASP A 19 11.95 11.07 3.28
C ASP A 19 11.31 9.90 4.06
N LYS A 20 11.54 8.65 3.63
CA LYS A 20 11.02 7.42 4.28
C LYS A 20 11.62 7.12 5.66
N ILE A 21 12.71 7.78 6.05
CA ILE A 21 13.47 7.50 7.28
C ILE A 21 12.79 8.04 8.55
N ARG A 22 11.83 8.97 8.43
CA ARG A 22 11.17 9.62 9.59
C ARG A 22 10.29 8.69 10.44
N ALA A 23 9.82 7.57 9.91
CA ALA A 23 8.75 6.78 10.53
C ALA A 23 9.21 5.72 11.55
N SER A 24 10.50 5.39 11.66
CA SER A 24 10.99 4.26 12.46
C SER A 24 11.78 4.62 13.74
N ASN A 25 11.58 5.82 14.31
CA ASN A 25 12.35 6.28 15.48
C ASN A 25 12.03 5.57 16.81
N ARG A 26 11.15 4.55 16.84
CA ARG A 26 10.71 3.91 18.10
C ARG A 26 11.75 2.98 18.75
N ASN A 27 12.78 2.55 18.01
CA ASN A 27 13.83 1.65 18.52
C ASN A 27 15.21 2.33 18.66
N TRP A 28 15.29 3.65 18.49
CA TRP A 28 16.58 4.35 18.53
C TRP A 28 16.99 4.64 19.97
N THR A 29 18.21 4.29 20.33
CA THR A 29 18.75 4.59 21.66
C THR A 29 19.03 6.09 21.76
N ARG A 30 18.48 6.74 22.79
CA ARG A 30 18.83 8.12 23.11
C ARG A 30 20.11 8.15 23.92
N VAL A 31 21.07 8.95 23.50
CA VAL A 31 22.35 9.15 24.20
C VAL A 31 22.50 10.64 24.47
N GLU A 32 22.70 11.01 25.72
CA GLU A 32 22.97 12.39 26.12
C GLU A 32 24.46 12.55 26.42
N VAL A 33 25.08 13.56 25.81
CA VAL A 33 26.52 13.77 25.91
C VAL A 33 26.85 15.25 26.09
N THR A 34 27.69 15.56 27.07
CA THR A 34 28.20 16.91 27.28
C THR A 34 29.63 17.03 26.73
N LEU A 35 29.83 17.94 25.77
CA LEU A 35 31.09 18.18 25.09
C LEU A 35 31.67 19.55 25.44
N LYS A 36 32.98 19.58 25.69
CA LYS A 36 33.77 20.82 25.73
C LYS A 36 34.02 21.33 24.30
N GLN A 37 34.13 22.65 24.14
CA GLN A 37 34.36 23.28 22.82
C GLN A 37 35.55 22.70 22.04
N SER A 38 36.64 22.33 22.73
CA SER A 38 37.83 21.73 22.11
C SER A 38 37.58 20.35 21.49
N LEU A 39 36.54 19.65 21.93
CA LEU A 39 36.15 18.34 21.40
C LEU A 39 35.19 18.46 20.22
N ILE A 40 34.43 19.54 20.13
CA ILE A 40 33.48 19.78 19.03
C ILE A 40 34.19 19.89 17.69
N SER A 41 35.39 20.48 17.64
CA SER A 41 36.21 20.54 16.43
C SER A 41 36.70 19.18 15.93
N LEU A 42 36.59 18.12 16.75
CA LEU A 42 36.97 16.75 16.39
C LEU A 42 35.82 15.99 15.72
N ILE A 43 34.60 16.55 15.70
CA ILE A 43 33.41 15.91 15.15
C ILE A 43 33.03 16.61 13.84
N GLU A 44 32.94 15.85 12.75
CA GLU A 44 32.37 16.32 11.50
C GLU A 44 30.90 15.90 11.41
N ILE A 45 30.04 16.86 11.05
CA ILE A 45 28.60 16.65 10.89
C ILE A 45 28.18 16.89 9.45
N SER A 46 27.23 16.10 8.98
CA SER A 46 26.67 16.15 7.62
C SER A 46 25.15 15.95 7.66
N GLY A 47 24.49 16.06 6.52
CA GLY A 47 23.05 15.88 6.37
C GLY A 47 22.29 17.21 6.24
N GLU A 48 21.30 17.21 5.36
CA GLU A 48 20.41 18.36 5.19
C GLU A 48 19.29 18.30 6.23
N PHE A 49 18.54 17.18 6.31
CA PHE A 49 17.63 16.86 7.40
C PHE A 49 17.44 15.33 7.48
N PRO A 50 17.72 14.63 8.60
CA PRO A 50 18.34 15.11 9.83
C PRO A 50 19.85 15.32 9.69
N THR A 51 20.43 16.07 10.63
CA THR A 51 21.89 16.21 10.77
C THR A 51 22.45 15.03 11.57
N PHE A 52 23.53 14.42 11.09
CA PHE A 52 24.20 13.28 11.74
C PHE A 52 25.72 13.45 11.80
N ILE A 53 26.37 12.66 12.65
CA ILE A 53 27.83 12.63 12.78
C ILE A 53 28.42 11.81 11.64
N SER A 54 29.18 12.45 10.75
CA SER A 54 29.77 11.80 9.56
C SER A 54 31.20 11.30 9.77
N SER A 55 31.98 11.96 10.64
CA SER A 55 33.32 11.50 10.98
C SER A 55 33.73 11.99 12.37
N ILE A 56 34.63 11.23 13.00
CA ILE A 56 35.23 11.56 14.30
C ILE A 56 36.74 11.47 14.12
N SER A 57 37.47 12.54 14.46
CA SER A 57 38.94 12.54 14.37
C SER A 57 39.53 11.44 15.26
N LYS A 58 40.52 10.71 14.75
CA LYS A 58 41.15 9.56 15.42
C LYS A 58 42.05 9.95 16.61
N ASP A 59 42.19 11.24 16.90
CA ASP A 59 43.02 11.76 17.98
C ASP A 59 42.35 11.52 19.35
N VAL A 60 42.48 10.29 19.87
CA VAL A 60 42.45 9.69 21.24
C VAL A 60 41.62 10.33 22.39
N LYS A 61 41.19 11.60 22.35
CA LYS A 61 40.48 12.29 23.45
C LYS A 61 38.96 12.04 23.50
N LEU A 62 38.40 11.28 22.56
CA LEU A 62 36.96 10.95 22.54
C LEU A 62 36.64 9.54 23.05
N ASN A 63 37.65 8.73 23.41
CA ASN A 63 37.46 7.32 23.81
C ASN A 63 36.65 7.09 25.09
N GLY A 64 36.28 8.15 25.82
CA GLY A 64 35.40 8.08 27.00
C GLY A 64 34.00 8.65 26.78
N ILE A 65 33.68 9.06 25.55
CA ILE A 65 32.44 9.75 25.23
C ILE A 65 31.65 8.83 24.29
N ASP A 66 30.43 8.44 24.67
CA ASP A 66 29.60 7.50 23.90
C ASP A 66 29.00 8.16 22.64
N ILE A 67 29.85 8.72 21.78
CA ILE A 67 29.49 9.27 20.48
C ILE A 67 30.00 8.33 19.39
N LYS A 68 29.12 7.99 18.44
CA LYS A 68 29.45 7.13 17.30
C LYS A 68 29.15 7.84 15.98
N VAL A 69 29.91 7.46 14.95
CA VAL A 69 29.59 7.89 13.58
C VAL A 69 28.25 7.29 13.17
N GLY A 70 27.37 8.12 12.60
CA GLY A 70 25.99 7.76 12.26
C GLY A 70 24.94 8.19 13.31
N ASP A 71 25.36 8.65 14.50
CA ASP A 71 24.43 9.19 15.49
C ASP A 71 23.74 10.47 14.96
N ASN A 72 22.41 10.54 15.10
CA ASN A 72 21.61 11.69 14.67
C ASN A 72 21.52 12.74 15.77
N ILE A 73 21.71 14.01 15.43
CA ILE A 73 21.67 15.12 16.39
C ILE A 73 20.22 15.57 16.56
N MET A 74 19.63 15.29 17.73
CA MET A 74 18.24 15.60 18.02
C MET A 74 18.06 16.95 18.71
N SER A 75 18.89 17.26 19.70
CA SER A 75 18.87 18.53 20.40
C SER A 75 20.24 18.98 20.85
N ILE A 76 20.43 20.30 20.94
CA ILE A 76 21.63 20.94 21.48
C ILE A 76 21.21 21.91 22.58
N ASN A 77 21.76 21.76 23.79
CA ASN A 77 21.44 22.57 24.96
C ASN A 77 19.93 22.67 25.22
N GLY A 78 19.21 21.56 25.07
CA GLY A 78 17.75 21.49 25.21
C GLY A 78 16.94 22.00 23.99
N GLN A 79 17.58 22.67 23.02
CA GLN A 79 16.92 23.12 21.80
C GLN A 79 16.84 21.99 20.77
N ASN A 80 15.63 21.64 20.33
CA ASN A 80 15.43 20.64 19.27
C ASN A 80 16.02 21.14 17.94
N VAL A 81 16.97 20.37 17.38
CA VAL A 81 17.63 20.63 16.09
C VAL A 81 17.44 19.49 15.09
N SER A 82 16.51 18.55 15.36
CA SER A 82 16.25 17.39 14.47
C SER A 82 15.83 17.80 13.05
N ARG A 83 15.32 19.02 12.89
CA ARG A 83 14.94 19.65 11.62
C ARG A 83 15.86 20.81 11.23
N ALA A 84 17.07 20.88 11.77
CA ALA A 84 18.06 21.88 11.39
C ALA A 84 19.08 21.27 10.44
N SER A 85 19.57 22.08 9.50
CA SER A 85 20.62 21.66 8.56
C SER A 85 21.99 21.61 9.21
N ALA A 86 22.91 20.80 8.69
CA ALA A 86 24.25 20.68 9.24
C ALA A 86 24.96 22.03 9.37
N LYS A 87 24.71 22.98 8.46
CA LYS A 87 25.25 24.35 8.53
C LYS A 87 24.71 25.12 9.74
N SER A 88 23.42 25.02 10.03
CA SER A 88 22.79 25.64 11.18
C SER A 88 23.24 24.99 12.49
N VAL A 89 23.27 23.66 12.54
CA VAL A 89 23.78 22.90 13.69
C VAL A 89 25.24 23.26 13.98
N LYS A 90 26.10 23.37 12.95
CA LYS A 90 27.51 23.78 13.12
C LYS A 90 27.67 25.19 13.67
N LYS A 91 26.76 26.11 13.35
CA LYS A 91 26.75 27.46 13.95
C LYS A 91 26.41 27.39 15.44
N ILE A 92 25.39 26.61 15.81
CA ILE A 92 24.97 26.43 17.21
C ILE A 92 26.11 25.80 18.01
N LEU A 93 26.70 24.71 17.51
CA LEU A 93 27.83 24.03 18.15
C LEU A 93 29.05 24.93 18.38
N LYS A 94 29.29 25.92 17.51
CA LYS A 94 30.41 26.86 17.64
C LYS A 94 30.17 27.99 18.65
N SER A 95 28.92 28.27 18.99
CA SER A 95 28.53 29.46 19.76
C SER A 95 28.65 29.33 21.28
N SER A 96 28.81 28.10 21.79
CA SER A 96 28.74 27.80 23.23
C SER A 96 30.05 27.20 23.74
N ASN A 97 30.48 27.54 24.96
CA ASN A 97 31.72 27.01 25.55
C ASN A 97 31.62 25.53 25.98
N SER A 98 30.40 25.11 26.32
CA SER A 98 30.02 23.74 26.67
C SER A 98 28.70 23.44 25.96
N VAL A 99 28.57 22.23 25.44
CA VAL A 99 27.40 21.83 24.66
C VAL A 99 26.92 20.47 25.14
N THR A 100 25.66 20.40 25.56
CA THR A 100 24.95 19.15 25.82
C THR A 100 24.19 18.76 24.56
N ILE A 101 24.51 17.59 24.00
CA ILE A 101 23.92 17.07 22.76
C ILE A 101 23.11 15.83 23.11
N ILE A 102 21.85 15.80 22.69
CA ILE A 102 21.05 14.58 22.70
C ILE A 102 21.13 13.98 21.30
N LEU A 103 21.66 12.77 21.25
CA LEU A 103 21.83 11.95 20.06
C LEU A 103 20.76 10.87 20.01
N SER A 104 20.35 10.50 18.80
CA SER A 104 19.55 9.32 18.54
C SER A 104 20.36 8.34 17.70
N ARG A 105 20.65 7.18 18.28
CA ARG A 105 21.45 6.14 17.66
C ARG A 105 20.53 5.16 16.93
N PRO A 106 20.62 5.06 15.59
CA PRO A 106 19.92 4.01 14.87
C PRO A 106 20.43 2.63 15.30
N ASP A 107 19.53 1.65 15.38
CA ASP A 107 19.94 0.25 15.56
C ASP A 107 20.72 -0.25 14.34
N GLU A 108 21.49 -1.33 14.51
CA GLU A 108 22.36 -1.89 13.46
C GLU A 108 21.57 -2.26 12.19
N PHE A 109 20.32 -2.66 12.36
CA PHE A 109 19.38 -2.96 11.28
C PHE A 109 18.97 -1.70 10.49
N SER A 110 18.60 -0.62 11.17
CA SER A 110 18.26 0.67 10.56
C SER A 110 19.47 1.28 9.86
N LEU A 111 20.66 1.15 10.45
CA LEU A 111 21.90 1.65 9.88
C LEU A 111 22.28 0.87 8.60
N SER A 112 22.17 -0.46 8.61
CA SER A 112 22.41 -1.27 7.42
C SER A 112 21.40 -0.99 6.29
N LYS A 113 20.11 -0.78 6.62
CA LYS A 113 19.07 -0.38 5.65
C LYS A 113 19.33 1.00 5.03
N LEU A 114 19.74 1.98 5.86
CA LEU A 114 20.15 3.33 5.39
C LEU A 114 21.33 3.25 4.41
N LEU A 115 22.32 2.42 4.73
CA LEU A 115 23.55 2.29 3.98
C LEU A 115 23.37 1.50 2.67
N ASN A 116 22.47 0.50 2.65
CA ASN A 116 22.18 -0.28 1.45
C ASN A 116 21.34 0.50 0.41
N SER A 117 20.60 1.52 0.84
CA SER A 117 19.74 2.35 -0.04
C SER A 117 20.50 3.33 -0.96
N GLN A 118 21.83 3.46 -0.84
CA GLN A 118 22.64 4.43 -1.61
C GLN A 118 23.71 3.81 -2.52
N MET A 119 23.56 2.55 -2.92
CA MET A 119 24.54 1.89 -3.80
C MET A 119 24.42 2.35 -5.26
N GLY A 120 25.16 3.41 -5.59
CA GLY A 120 25.69 3.69 -6.93
C GLY A 120 27.22 3.89 -6.86
N ASP A 121 27.97 3.03 -7.58
CA ASP A 121 29.38 3.09 -8.01
C ASP A 121 30.52 3.57 -7.07
N LYS A 122 30.31 3.72 -5.75
CA LYS A 122 31.37 4.14 -4.81
C LYS A 122 31.67 3.13 -3.70
N GLN A 123 31.74 1.85 -4.06
CA GLN A 123 31.95 0.69 -3.17
C GLN A 123 33.27 0.74 -2.35
N SER A 124 34.37 1.30 -2.89
CA SER A 124 35.71 1.08 -2.31
C SER A 124 36.02 1.92 -1.06
N LYS A 125 35.51 3.16 -0.98
CA LYS A 125 35.63 4.01 0.23
C LYS A 125 34.63 3.60 1.31
N PHE A 126 33.52 2.99 0.90
CA PHE A 126 32.45 2.50 1.76
C PHE A 126 32.82 1.23 2.53
N ASN A 127 33.51 0.27 1.89
CA ASN A 127 34.04 -0.90 2.58
C ASN A 127 35.07 -0.52 3.66
N SER A 128 35.83 0.57 3.45
CA SER A 128 36.73 1.11 4.48
C SER A 128 35.99 1.68 5.69
N PHE A 129 34.81 2.29 5.49
CA PHE A 129 33.95 2.78 6.56
C PHE A 129 33.29 1.64 7.35
N LEU A 130 32.73 0.63 6.67
CA LEU A 130 32.12 -0.54 7.31
C LEU A 130 33.15 -1.36 8.10
N ASN A 131 34.37 -1.51 7.59
CA ASN A 131 35.44 -2.18 8.33
C ASN A 131 35.89 -1.40 9.57
N LEU A 132 35.83 -0.07 9.53
CA LEU A 132 36.07 0.78 10.72
C LEU A 132 34.93 0.68 11.74
N PHE A 133 33.68 0.63 11.28
CA PHE A 133 32.50 0.50 12.13
C PHE A 133 32.43 -0.86 12.82
N ARG A 134 32.61 -1.96 12.08
CA ARG A 134 32.68 -3.32 12.65
C ARG A 134 33.81 -3.47 13.65
N LYS A 135 35.00 -2.93 13.34
CA LYS A 135 36.16 -2.96 14.25
C LYS A 135 35.94 -2.22 15.57
N ASN A 136 35.08 -1.19 15.58
CA ASN A 136 34.72 -0.46 16.81
C ASN A 136 33.61 -1.15 17.61
N LEU A 137 32.84 -2.07 17.02
CA LEU A 137 31.82 -2.87 17.71
C LEU A 137 32.39 -4.15 18.34
N SER A 138 33.52 -4.67 17.84
CA SER A 138 34.13 -5.92 18.33
C SER A 138 34.91 -5.80 19.66
N CYS A 139 34.99 -4.62 20.28
CA CYS A 139 35.65 -4.43 21.57
C CYS A 139 34.68 -4.55 22.74
N THR A 140 34.11 -5.73 22.95
CA THR A 140 33.52 -6.13 24.24
C THR A 140 33.91 -7.57 24.52
N SER A 141 34.84 -7.74 25.45
CA SER A 141 35.25 -9.04 25.99
C SER A 141 34.05 -9.80 26.56
N THR A 142 33.95 -11.06 26.16
CA THR A 142 33.08 -12.10 26.69
C THR A 142 33.27 -12.26 28.21
N SER A 143 32.25 -11.96 29.00
CA SER A 143 32.04 -12.64 30.29
C SER A 143 30.55 -12.98 30.45
N GLU A 144 30.32 -14.23 30.82
CA GLU A 144 29.05 -14.93 30.99
C GLU A 144 28.05 -14.27 31.96
N PRO A 145 26.75 -14.64 31.89
CA PRO A 145 25.68 -13.93 32.57
C PRO A 145 25.62 -14.29 34.06
N ARG A 146 25.58 -13.27 34.93
CA ARG A 146 25.13 -13.42 36.31
C ARG A 146 23.63 -13.18 36.38
N GLU A 147 22.93 -14.19 36.88
CA GLU A 147 21.56 -14.13 37.36
C GLU A 147 21.40 -13.01 38.39
N CYS A 148 20.36 -12.19 38.23
CA CYS A 148 19.87 -11.30 39.28
C CYS A 148 18.37 -11.56 39.47
N ASN A 149 18.07 -12.43 40.44
CA ASN A 149 16.81 -12.46 41.16
C ASN A 149 16.51 -11.06 41.73
N LYS A 150 15.32 -10.53 41.45
CA LYS A 150 14.63 -9.60 42.36
C LYS A 150 13.12 -9.76 42.22
N ASN A 151 12.56 -10.33 43.29
CA ASN A 151 11.15 -10.30 43.65
C ASN A 151 10.61 -8.87 43.63
N ILE A 152 9.49 -8.65 42.94
CA ILE A 152 8.58 -7.54 43.24
C ILE A 152 7.15 -8.12 43.27
N TYR A 153 6.65 -8.28 44.49
CA TYR A 153 5.23 -8.33 44.81
C TYR A 153 4.63 -6.95 44.58
N VAL A 154 3.54 -6.84 43.82
CA VAL A 154 2.55 -5.76 43.98
C VAL A 154 1.16 -6.37 43.85
N GLU A 155 0.35 -6.06 44.85
CA GLU A 155 -0.97 -6.59 45.18
C GLU A 155 -2.03 -6.34 44.12
N GLU A 156 -2.91 -7.32 43.98
CA GLU A 156 -4.24 -7.19 43.39
C GLU A 156 -5.10 -6.27 44.28
N SER A 157 -5.64 -5.20 43.68
CA SER A 157 -6.85 -4.59 44.20
C SER A 157 -7.83 -4.35 43.06
N VAL A 158 -8.84 -5.22 43.03
CA VAL A 158 -10.10 -5.08 42.31
C VAL A 158 -10.75 -3.76 42.72
N ASN A 159 -11.10 -2.92 41.75
CA ASN A 159 -12.17 -1.96 41.92
C ASN A 159 -12.95 -1.81 40.61
N GLN A 160 -14.13 -2.44 40.62
CA GLN A 160 -15.24 -2.18 39.73
C GLN A 160 -15.63 -0.70 39.83
N CYS A 161 -15.86 -0.05 38.69
CA CYS A 161 -16.71 1.14 38.64
C CYS A 161 -17.63 1.05 37.42
N TYR A 162 -18.87 0.69 37.71
CA TYR A 162 -20.04 0.79 36.83
C TYR A 162 -20.55 2.23 36.86
N THR A 163 -20.70 2.85 35.70
CA THR A 163 -21.67 3.91 35.31
C THR A 163 -21.30 4.28 33.87
N CYS A 164 -21.92 3.75 32.80
CA CYS A 164 -23.32 3.79 32.37
C CYS A 164 -23.93 5.20 32.42
N GLY A 165 -23.70 5.97 31.35
CA GLY A 165 -24.42 7.20 31.02
C GLY A 165 -25.20 6.99 29.72
N TYR A 166 -26.52 6.95 29.86
CA TYR A 166 -27.53 6.74 28.83
C TYR A 166 -27.54 7.84 27.76
N TYR A 167 -27.57 7.45 26.48
CA TYR A 167 -28.40 8.10 25.48
C TYR A 167 -29.17 7.02 24.71
N SER A 168 -30.43 6.87 25.09
CA SER A 168 -31.41 6.09 24.33
C SER A 168 -31.91 6.93 23.16
N ILE A 169 -31.61 6.52 21.93
CA ILE A 169 -32.26 7.07 20.73
C ILE A 169 -33.58 6.28 20.52
N PRO A 170 -34.72 6.93 20.28
CA PRO A 170 -36.02 6.26 20.29
C PRO A 170 -36.24 5.41 19.03
N ARG A 171 -36.85 4.24 19.21
CA ARG A 171 -37.53 3.51 18.13
C ARG A 171 -38.86 4.19 17.82
N THR A 172 -39.00 4.77 16.64
CA THR A 172 -40.31 5.13 16.08
C THR A 172 -40.76 4.05 15.11
N ASN A 173 -41.63 3.15 15.60
CA ASN A 173 -42.65 2.53 14.77
C ASN A 173 -43.81 3.53 14.67
N THR A 174 -44.13 3.98 13.46
CA THR A 174 -45.47 4.49 13.15
C THR A 174 -45.69 4.37 11.65
N ALA A 175 -46.46 3.34 11.29
CA ALA A 175 -47.16 3.29 10.02
C ALA A 175 -48.25 4.37 10.03
N THR A 176 -48.19 5.27 9.06
CA THR A 176 -49.35 6.06 8.64
C THR A 176 -49.25 6.29 7.15
N ALA A 177 -50.20 5.70 6.44
CA ALA A 177 -50.41 5.89 5.01
C ALA A 177 -50.85 7.33 4.74
N SER A 178 -50.26 7.96 3.73
CA SER A 178 -50.85 9.11 3.06
C SER A 178 -50.27 9.30 1.65
N SER A 179 -51.16 9.06 0.69
CA SER A 179 -51.32 9.74 -0.60
C SER A 179 -50.10 10.05 -1.46
N VAL A 180 -50.04 9.27 -2.55
CA VAL A 180 -49.32 9.53 -3.79
C VAL A 180 -49.71 10.90 -4.36
N SER A 181 -48.76 11.83 -4.39
CA SER A 181 -48.75 12.95 -5.32
C SER A 181 -47.44 12.90 -6.10
N SER A 182 -47.53 12.36 -7.30
CA SER A 182 -46.47 12.25 -8.29
C SER A 182 -46.21 13.61 -8.93
N THR A 183 -45.21 14.32 -8.42
CA THR A 183 -44.45 15.33 -9.14
C THR A 183 -42.99 14.92 -9.07
N SER A 184 -42.33 14.95 -10.23
CA SER A 184 -40.92 14.61 -10.44
C SER A 184 -39.99 15.48 -9.57
N ASP A 185 -39.63 14.98 -8.39
CA ASP A 185 -38.62 15.58 -7.51
C ASP A 185 -37.22 15.27 -8.03
N LEU A 186 -36.66 16.23 -8.77
CA LEU A 186 -35.23 16.34 -8.98
C LEU A 186 -34.54 16.62 -7.63
N GLY A 187 -33.69 15.68 -7.22
CA GLY A 187 -32.49 15.97 -6.45
C GLY A 187 -32.69 16.16 -4.95
N SER A 188 -32.90 15.06 -4.21
CA SER A 188 -32.43 15.02 -2.83
C SER A 188 -30.92 15.23 -2.86
N ASN A 189 -30.49 16.44 -2.55
CA ASN A 189 -29.08 16.81 -2.41
C ASN A 189 -28.54 15.97 -1.24
N VAL A 190 -28.02 14.78 -1.55
CA VAL A 190 -27.47 13.85 -0.56
C VAL A 190 -26.34 14.60 0.13
N ASP A 191 -26.42 14.73 1.45
CA ASP A 191 -25.40 15.43 2.22
C ASP A 191 -24.11 14.60 2.19
N PHE A 192 -23.25 14.88 1.21
CA PHE A 192 -22.00 14.17 1.01
C PHE A 192 -21.05 14.30 2.23
N LYS A 193 -21.30 15.26 3.12
CA LYS A 193 -20.57 15.36 4.39
C LYS A 193 -20.87 14.19 5.32
N GLU A 194 -22.07 13.62 5.28
CA GLU A 194 -22.40 12.41 6.02
C GLU A 194 -21.54 11.24 5.56
N GLU A 195 -21.37 11.06 4.24
CA GLU A 195 -20.51 10.03 3.67
C GLU A 195 -19.02 10.22 4.05
N ILE A 196 -18.55 11.47 4.11
CA ILE A 196 -17.20 11.79 4.62
C ILE A 196 -17.04 11.39 6.09
N ASN A 197 -18.01 11.75 6.93
CA ASN A 197 -17.97 11.45 8.35
C ASN A 197 -18.05 9.95 8.61
N GLU A 198 -18.87 9.24 7.84
CA GLU A 198 -18.98 7.79 7.88
C GLU A 198 -17.64 7.14 7.51
N PHE A 199 -17.03 7.54 6.37
CA PHE A 199 -15.71 7.05 5.97
C PHE A 199 -14.65 7.30 7.05
N LEU A 200 -14.61 8.52 7.61
CA LEU A 200 -13.65 8.88 8.67
C LEU A 200 -13.84 8.02 9.93
N SER A 201 -15.08 7.74 10.31
CA SER A 201 -15.39 6.87 11.44
C SER A 201 -14.94 5.43 11.18
N GLN A 202 -15.33 4.87 10.03
CA GLN A 202 -14.99 3.49 9.66
C GLN A 202 -13.47 3.29 9.52
N ILE A 203 -12.76 4.22 8.88
CA ILE A 203 -11.32 4.09 8.68
C ILE A 203 -10.54 4.24 10.00
N GLN A 204 -11.00 5.10 10.90
CA GLN A 204 -10.42 5.23 12.23
C GLN A 204 -10.62 3.92 13.02
N GLN A 205 -11.84 3.36 12.99
CA GLN A 205 -12.14 2.08 13.63
C GLN A 205 -11.24 0.96 13.07
N ALA A 206 -11.05 0.91 11.75
CA ALA A 206 -10.17 -0.06 11.11
C ALA A 206 -8.69 0.09 11.54
N ILE A 207 -8.21 1.32 11.71
CA ILE A 207 -6.86 1.61 12.20
C ILE A 207 -6.67 1.14 13.64
N GLU A 208 -7.64 1.40 14.51
CA GLU A 208 -7.58 0.97 15.92
C GLU A 208 -7.63 -0.56 16.05
N ASN A 209 -8.37 -1.24 15.17
CA ASN A 209 -8.59 -2.68 15.27
C ASN A 209 -7.55 -3.51 14.51
N TYR A 210 -7.16 -3.12 13.30
CA TYR A 210 -6.21 -3.89 12.47
C TYR A 210 -4.79 -3.33 12.52
N VAL A 211 -4.61 -2.03 12.29
CA VAL A 211 -3.28 -1.46 12.03
C VAL A 211 -2.42 -1.41 13.29
N ARG A 212 -2.92 -0.78 14.37
CA ARG A 212 -2.12 -0.63 15.60
C ARG A 212 -1.88 -1.97 16.30
N PRO A 213 -2.88 -2.86 16.46
CA PRO A 213 -2.69 -4.13 17.15
C PRO A 213 -1.76 -5.09 16.40
N SER A 214 -1.80 -5.12 15.07
CA SER A 214 -0.91 -5.98 14.28
C SER A 214 0.58 -5.66 14.50
N ILE A 215 0.92 -4.38 14.66
CA ILE A 215 2.27 -3.93 15.02
C ILE A 215 2.55 -4.20 16.51
N MET A 216 1.64 -3.79 17.40
CA MET A 216 1.82 -3.86 18.85
C MET A 216 2.04 -5.30 19.34
N PHE A 217 1.25 -6.24 18.82
CA PHE A 217 1.35 -7.67 19.15
C PHE A 217 2.38 -8.41 18.29
N LYS A 218 3.15 -7.68 17.47
CA LYS A 218 4.16 -8.23 16.56
C LYS A 218 3.59 -9.37 15.70
N VAL A 219 2.37 -9.18 15.21
CA VAL A 219 1.73 -10.10 14.26
C VAL A 219 2.37 -9.91 12.89
N LEU A 220 2.63 -8.65 12.53
CA LEU A 220 3.35 -8.24 11.35
C LEU A 220 4.67 -7.57 11.72
N THR A 221 5.65 -7.69 10.85
CA THR A 221 6.81 -6.80 10.85
C THR A 221 6.40 -5.38 10.47
N ILE A 222 7.26 -4.41 10.76
CA ILE A 222 7.01 -3.01 10.40
C ILE A 222 6.90 -2.87 8.87
N ASP A 223 7.75 -3.56 8.12
CA ASP A 223 7.75 -3.47 6.65
C ASP A 223 6.47 -4.08 6.05
N GLU A 224 6.05 -5.25 6.53
CA GLU A 224 4.77 -5.86 6.12
C GLU A 224 3.58 -4.95 6.48
N SER A 225 3.57 -4.36 7.67
CA SER A 225 2.51 -3.43 8.07
C SER A 225 2.46 -2.17 7.19
N LEU A 226 3.61 -1.63 6.80
CA LEU A 226 3.69 -0.47 5.91
C LEU A 226 3.21 -0.81 4.49
N ILE A 227 3.49 -2.02 4.00
CA ILE A 227 3.02 -2.50 2.69
C ILE A 227 1.52 -2.81 2.76
N LEU A 228 1.05 -3.51 3.80
CA LEU A 228 -0.35 -3.92 3.89
C LEU A 228 -1.28 -2.72 4.08
N PHE A 229 -0.90 -1.74 4.90
CA PHE A 229 -1.79 -0.62 5.22
C PHE A 229 -1.41 0.70 4.53
N GLN A 230 -0.34 0.75 3.74
CA GLN A 230 0.04 1.88 2.87
C GLN A 230 0.02 3.28 3.54
N ASN A 231 0.30 3.36 4.84
CA ASN A 231 0.13 4.57 5.66
C ASN A 231 -1.28 5.19 5.57
N VAL A 232 -2.32 4.37 5.57
CA VAL A 232 -3.74 4.78 5.53
C VAL A 232 -4.10 5.87 6.55
N GLU A 233 -3.40 5.92 7.70
CA GLU A 233 -3.54 7.00 8.69
C GLU A 233 -3.35 8.41 8.10
N LYS A 234 -2.55 8.55 7.03
CA LYS A 234 -2.34 9.82 6.34
C LYS A 234 -3.55 10.28 5.53
N LEU A 235 -4.48 9.39 5.19
CA LEU A 235 -5.70 9.75 4.49
C LEU A 235 -6.68 10.49 5.40
N ILE A 236 -6.66 10.26 6.72
CA ILE A 236 -7.55 10.94 7.68
C ILE A 236 -7.47 12.47 7.58
N PRO A 237 -6.29 13.12 7.76
CA PRO A 237 -6.22 14.58 7.65
C PRO A 237 -6.54 15.09 6.24
N VAL A 238 -6.27 14.30 5.20
CA VAL A 238 -6.60 14.65 3.81
C VAL A 238 -8.10 14.63 3.58
N THR A 239 -8.81 13.63 4.09
CA THR A 239 -10.26 13.54 3.99
C THR A 239 -10.97 14.60 4.85
N LYS A 240 -10.42 14.95 6.01
CA LYS A 240 -10.90 16.13 6.76
C LYS A 240 -10.70 17.44 6.00
N PHE A 241 -9.64 17.53 5.21
CA PHE A 241 -9.42 18.67 4.33
C PHE A 241 -10.41 18.70 3.16
N LEU A 242 -10.84 17.53 2.66
CA LEU A 242 -11.87 17.40 1.63
C LEU A 242 -13.24 17.97 2.08
N ASP A 243 -13.63 17.85 3.34
CA ASP A 243 -14.86 18.48 3.87
C ASP A 243 -14.83 20.02 3.68
N ASN A 244 -13.72 20.67 4.02
CA ASN A 244 -13.53 22.10 3.78
C ASN A 244 -13.50 22.44 2.28
N LEU A 245 -12.96 21.53 1.47
CA LEU A 245 -12.89 21.68 0.02
C LEU A 245 -14.27 21.66 -0.63
N ILE A 246 -15.18 20.80 -0.16
CA ILE A 246 -16.55 20.72 -0.71
C ILE A 246 -17.29 22.04 -0.53
N ASN A 247 -17.21 22.66 0.65
CA ASN A 247 -17.75 24.02 0.87
C ASN A 247 -17.14 25.04 -0.12
N SER A 248 -15.86 24.87 -0.47
CA SER A 248 -15.15 25.74 -1.40
C SER A 248 -15.60 25.54 -2.86
N ILE A 249 -15.94 24.31 -3.23
CA ILE A 249 -16.47 23.93 -4.54
C ILE A 249 -17.89 24.46 -4.72
N GLU A 250 -18.76 24.25 -3.73
CA GLU A 250 -20.14 24.75 -3.73
C GLU A 250 -20.23 26.27 -3.88
N THR A 251 -19.22 26.99 -3.39
CA THR A 251 -19.11 28.45 -3.49
C THR A 251 -18.34 28.94 -4.72
N ASN A 252 -17.89 28.03 -5.61
CA ASN A 252 -17.05 28.32 -6.78
C ASN A 252 -15.78 29.13 -6.44
N SER A 253 -15.19 28.88 -5.27
CA SER A 253 -13.91 29.46 -4.87
C SER A 253 -12.72 28.67 -5.42
N ASN A 254 -11.48 29.13 -5.22
CA ASN A 254 -10.29 28.47 -5.78
C ASN A 254 -10.00 27.11 -5.10
N TYR A 255 -10.57 26.03 -5.62
CA TYR A 255 -10.44 24.67 -5.09
C TYR A 255 -9.37 23.81 -5.80
N ASN A 256 -8.86 24.24 -6.96
CA ASN A 256 -8.01 23.40 -7.82
C ASN A 256 -6.75 22.87 -7.13
N THR A 257 -6.02 23.72 -6.40
CA THR A 257 -4.81 23.29 -5.68
C THR A 257 -5.13 22.29 -4.57
N SER A 258 -6.23 22.52 -3.86
CA SER A 258 -6.68 21.67 -2.76
C SER A 258 -7.16 20.30 -3.25
N LEU A 259 -7.93 20.28 -4.34
CA LEU A 259 -8.39 19.05 -4.98
C LEU A 259 -7.22 18.20 -5.46
N LYS A 260 -6.22 18.83 -6.08
CA LYS A 260 -4.98 18.16 -6.50
C LYS A 260 -4.26 17.49 -5.32
N ILE A 261 -4.13 18.17 -4.18
CA ILE A 261 -3.50 17.60 -2.97
C ILE A 261 -4.24 16.36 -2.48
N VAL A 262 -5.58 16.41 -2.47
CA VAL A 262 -6.42 15.28 -2.09
C VAL A 262 -6.19 14.10 -3.05
N PHE A 263 -6.31 14.34 -4.36
CA PHE A 263 -6.16 13.29 -5.37
C PHE A 263 -4.75 12.69 -5.38
N ASP A 264 -3.70 13.51 -5.24
CA ASP A 264 -2.32 13.02 -5.18
C ASP A 264 -2.11 12.07 -3.97
N ALA A 265 -2.72 12.37 -2.83
CA ALA A 265 -2.65 11.50 -1.65
C ALA A 265 -3.37 10.16 -1.87
N PHE A 266 -4.57 10.17 -2.47
CA PHE A 266 -5.30 8.94 -2.80
C PHE A 266 -4.59 8.14 -3.89
N LYS A 267 -4.00 8.78 -4.91
CA LYS A 267 -3.19 8.09 -5.94
C LYS A 267 -2.02 7.33 -5.32
N VAL A 268 -1.34 7.90 -4.33
CA VAL A 268 -0.26 7.20 -3.61
C VAL A 268 -0.79 5.93 -2.94
N TYR A 269 -1.97 5.99 -2.31
CA TYR A 269 -2.61 4.82 -1.72
C TYR A 269 -3.00 3.78 -2.78
N LEU A 270 -3.67 4.20 -3.85
CA LEU A 270 -4.12 3.32 -4.93
C LEU A 270 -2.97 2.58 -5.62
N ASN A 271 -1.85 3.27 -5.88
CA ASN A 271 -0.66 2.66 -6.46
C ASN A 271 -0.05 1.56 -5.56
N GLY A 272 -0.26 1.64 -4.24
CA GLY A 272 0.21 0.65 -3.27
C GLY A 272 -0.79 -0.47 -2.99
N LEU A 273 -2.07 -0.29 -3.35
CA LEU A 273 -3.13 -1.24 -3.05
C LEU A 273 -2.90 -2.64 -3.64
N PRO A 274 -2.46 -2.81 -4.90
CA PRO A 274 -2.18 -4.14 -5.44
C PRO A 274 -1.12 -4.93 -4.65
N GLN A 275 -0.06 -4.24 -4.18
CA GLN A 275 0.97 -4.86 -3.36
C GLN A 275 0.43 -5.25 -1.97
N ALA A 276 -0.45 -4.42 -1.40
CA ALA A 276 -1.10 -4.72 -0.13
C ALA A 276 -1.99 -5.97 -0.23
N VAL A 277 -2.74 -6.10 -1.32
CA VAL A 277 -3.61 -7.27 -1.57
C VAL A 277 -2.77 -8.55 -1.72
N ASN A 278 -1.73 -8.53 -2.55
CA ASN A 278 -0.86 -9.69 -2.74
C ASN A 278 -0.20 -10.11 -1.41
N LEU A 279 0.29 -9.13 -0.63
CA LEU A 279 0.87 -9.41 0.68
C LEU A 279 -0.17 -9.99 1.64
N LEU A 280 -1.43 -9.54 1.59
CA LEU A 280 -2.48 -10.12 2.41
C LEU A 280 -2.68 -11.61 2.08
N GLU A 281 -2.78 -11.94 0.79
CA GLU A 281 -2.91 -13.33 0.34
C GLU A 281 -1.73 -14.19 0.84
N ASP A 282 -0.50 -13.71 0.63
CA ASP A 282 0.71 -14.37 1.11
C ASP A 282 0.68 -14.60 2.62
N LEU A 283 0.28 -13.58 3.40
CA LEU A 283 0.18 -13.68 4.87
C LEU A 283 -0.92 -14.64 5.30
N THR A 284 -2.06 -14.69 4.60
CA THR A 284 -3.13 -15.63 4.91
C THR A 284 -2.75 -17.08 4.65
N ILE A 285 -1.82 -17.33 3.72
CA ILE A 285 -1.31 -18.68 3.40
C ILE A 285 -0.16 -19.06 4.33
N SER A 286 0.75 -18.12 4.62
CA SER A 286 2.05 -18.43 5.25
C SER A 286 2.14 -18.12 6.74
N ASN A 287 1.20 -17.36 7.31
CA ASN A 287 1.31 -16.84 8.67
C ASN A 287 0.06 -17.15 9.53
N ASP A 288 0.05 -18.32 10.18
CA ASP A 288 -1.02 -18.76 11.08
C ASP A 288 -1.34 -17.75 12.20
N LYS A 289 -0.32 -17.03 12.70
CA LYS A 289 -0.52 -16.02 13.75
C LYS A 289 -1.33 -14.84 13.21
N PHE A 290 -1.07 -14.44 11.97
CA PHE A 290 -1.83 -13.40 11.29
C PHE A 290 -3.26 -13.84 11.01
N VAL A 291 -3.47 -15.07 10.52
CA VAL A 291 -4.82 -15.64 10.29
C VAL A 291 -5.65 -15.64 11.57
N LYS A 292 -5.13 -16.18 12.68
CA LYS A 292 -5.83 -16.14 13.98
C LYS A 292 -6.13 -14.73 14.46
N PHE A 293 -5.23 -13.78 14.18
CA PHE A 293 -5.42 -12.38 14.53
C PHE A 293 -6.57 -11.74 13.74
N ILE A 294 -6.62 -11.92 12.41
CA ILE A 294 -7.70 -11.36 11.59
C ILE A 294 -9.06 -12.01 11.91
N ASP A 295 -9.08 -13.31 12.22
CA ASP A 295 -10.31 -14.02 12.61
C ASP A 295 -10.87 -13.45 13.93
N ASN A 296 -10.02 -13.30 14.95
CA ASN A 296 -10.41 -12.74 16.24
C ASN A 296 -10.94 -11.30 16.12
N ILE A 297 -10.36 -10.48 15.23
CA ILE A 297 -10.83 -9.11 15.01
C ILE A 297 -12.12 -9.09 14.19
N GLY A 298 -12.25 -10.00 13.22
CA GLY A 298 -13.46 -10.14 12.40
C GLY A 298 -14.71 -10.44 13.21
N GLU A 299 -14.58 -11.06 14.39
CA GLU A 299 -15.70 -11.25 15.32
C GLU A 299 -16.16 -9.93 16.00
N VAL A 300 -15.25 -8.95 16.14
CA VAL A 300 -15.51 -7.67 16.81
C VAL A 300 -15.87 -6.56 15.82
N CYS A 301 -15.34 -6.61 14.60
CA CYS A 301 -15.58 -5.62 13.56
C CYS A 301 -16.74 -6.01 12.64
N SER A 302 -17.48 -5.03 12.14
CA SER A 302 -18.56 -5.26 11.17
C SER A 302 -18.07 -5.53 9.74
N PHE A 303 -16.76 -5.40 9.47
CA PHE A 303 -16.17 -5.52 8.15
C PHE A 303 -14.90 -6.37 8.19
N LYS A 304 -14.58 -7.03 7.06
CA LYS A 304 -13.36 -7.84 6.92
C LYS A 304 -12.16 -6.96 6.59
N ILE A 305 -10.95 -7.49 6.79
CA ILE A 305 -9.71 -6.77 6.44
C ILE A 305 -9.63 -6.40 4.95
N MET A 306 -10.18 -7.23 4.05
CA MET A 306 -10.26 -6.85 2.63
C MET A 306 -11.20 -5.68 2.38
N ASP A 307 -12.34 -5.63 3.07
CA ASP A 307 -13.26 -4.49 2.95
C ASP A 307 -12.57 -3.20 3.39
N PHE A 308 -11.75 -3.27 4.45
CA PHE A 308 -10.92 -2.17 4.90
C PHE A 308 -9.90 -1.72 3.85
N LEU A 309 -9.16 -2.62 3.22
CA LEU A 309 -8.18 -2.24 2.18
C LEU A 309 -8.86 -1.57 0.97
N PHE A 310 -10.07 -1.98 0.62
CA PHE A 310 -10.83 -1.39 -0.48
C PHE A 310 -11.60 -0.13 -0.11
N MET A 311 -11.73 0.19 1.18
CA MET A 311 -12.52 1.31 1.66
C MET A 311 -12.07 2.66 1.07
N PRO A 312 -10.77 3.02 1.00
CA PRO A 312 -10.34 4.27 0.37
C PRO A 312 -10.59 4.33 -1.14
N LEU A 313 -10.53 3.20 -1.85
CA LEU A 313 -10.83 3.12 -3.28
C LEU A 313 -12.31 3.40 -3.55
N LYS A 314 -13.21 2.77 -2.79
CA LYS A 314 -14.66 3.00 -2.89
C LYS A 314 -15.01 4.45 -2.56
N PHE A 315 -14.44 4.97 -1.47
CA PHE A 315 -14.68 6.35 -1.06
C PHE A 315 -14.24 7.36 -2.11
N ILE A 316 -13.04 7.23 -2.69
CA ILE A 316 -12.58 8.20 -3.70
C ILE A 316 -13.40 8.10 -5.00
N GLN A 317 -13.97 6.94 -5.31
CA GLN A 317 -14.93 6.79 -6.41
C GLN A 317 -16.23 7.57 -6.14
N SER A 318 -16.80 7.47 -4.93
CA SER A 318 -17.95 8.29 -4.52
C SER A 318 -17.65 9.78 -4.60
N VAL A 319 -16.46 10.21 -4.16
CA VAL A 319 -16.02 11.61 -4.27
C VAL A 319 -16.02 12.05 -5.73
N ILE A 320 -15.49 11.25 -6.65
CA ILE A 320 -15.49 11.58 -8.08
C ILE A 320 -16.91 11.71 -8.62
N ASP A 321 -17.80 10.78 -8.26
CA ASP A 321 -19.17 10.78 -8.74
C ASP A 321 -19.98 11.95 -8.17
N TYR A 322 -19.68 12.39 -6.95
CA TYR A 322 -20.17 13.65 -6.39
C TYR A 322 -19.64 14.86 -7.18
N LEU A 323 -18.33 14.93 -7.41
CA LEU A 323 -17.69 16.06 -8.10
C LEU A 323 -18.17 16.21 -9.56
N LYS A 324 -18.48 15.11 -10.26
CA LYS A 324 -19.03 15.15 -11.63
C LYS A 324 -20.37 15.88 -11.74
N GLN A 325 -21.07 16.11 -10.62
CA GLN A 325 -22.34 16.85 -10.60
C GLN A 325 -22.12 18.37 -10.75
N PHE A 326 -20.89 18.85 -10.60
CA PHE A 326 -20.54 20.27 -10.68
C PHE A 326 -19.89 20.58 -12.03
N GLU A 327 -20.58 21.38 -12.86
CA GLU A 327 -20.07 21.80 -14.19
C GLU A 327 -18.79 22.64 -14.11
N THR A 328 -18.50 23.25 -12.96
CA THR A 328 -17.35 24.15 -12.81
C THR A 328 -16.03 23.42 -12.67
N ILE A 329 -16.05 22.12 -12.33
CA ILE A 329 -14.84 21.34 -12.05
C ILE A 329 -14.14 20.96 -13.34
N ASP A 330 -12.84 21.27 -13.40
CA ASP A 330 -11.97 20.88 -14.51
C ASP A 330 -11.97 19.36 -14.67
N CYS A 331 -12.53 18.90 -15.79
CA CYS A 331 -12.62 17.50 -16.17
C CYS A 331 -11.25 16.79 -16.16
N GLN A 332 -10.14 17.51 -16.32
CA GLN A 332 -8.81 16.90 -16.35
C GLN A 332 -8.46 16.20 -15.04
N PHE A 333 -8.70 16.84 -13.87
CA PHE A 333 -8.38 16.24 -12.58
C PHE A 333 -9.21 14.99 -12.31
N ILE A 334 -10.51 15.06 -12.65
CA ILE A 334 -11.43 13.94 -12.52
C ILE A 334 -10.99 12.78 -13.43
N ASN A 335 -10.70 13.06 -14.70
CA ASN A 335 -10.27 12.05 -15.66
C ASN A 335 -8.96 11.37 -15.24
N ASP A 336 -7.97 12.15 -14.76
CA ASP A 336 -6.70 11.60 -14.26
C ASP A 336 -6.91 10.66 -13.07
N MET A 337 -7.84 10.99 -12.17
CA MET A 337 -8.16 10.16 -11.01
C MET A 337 -8.96 8.91 -11.41
N CYS A 338 -9.95 9.04 -12.31
CA CYS A 338 -10.67 7.91 -12.92
C CYS A 338 -9.70 6.92 -13.58
N LEU A 339 -8.74 7.42 -14.35
CA LEU A 339 -7.70 6.59 -14.98
C LEU A 339 -6.86 5.86 -13.94
N SER A 340 -6.50 6.53 -12.84
CA SER A 340 -5.74 5.90 -11.74
C SER A 340 -6.53 4.78 -11.05
N ILE A 341 -7.85 4.97 -10.87
CA ILE A 341 -8.77 3.95 -10.36
C ILE A 341 -8.85 2.76 -11.33
N GLN A 342 -9.06 3.02 -12.63
CA GLN A 342 -9.13 1.99 -13.68
C GLN A 342 -7.85 1.16 -13.76
N ILE A 343 -6.68 1.81 -13.76
CA ILE A 343 -5.38 1.11 -13.75
C ILE A 343 -5.26 0.24 -12.50
N THR A 344 -5.70 0.74 -11.35
CA THR A 344 -5.63 -0.02 -10.09
C THR A 344 -6.53 -1.25 -10.15
N TYR A 345 -7.77 -1.12 -10.66
CA TYR A 345 -8.66 -2.27 -10.89
C TYR A 345 -8.04 -3.26 -11.88
N GLN A 346 -7.48 -2.78 -13.00
CA GLN A 346 -6.83 -3.66 -13.98
C GLN A 346 -5.68 -4.45 -13.35
N ILE A 347 -4.80 -3.81 -12.58
CA ILE A 347 -3.68 -4.52 -11.91
C ILE A 347 -4.21 -5.50 -10.86
N LEU A 348 -5.25 -5.12 -10.12
CA LEU A 348 -5.88 -6.02 -9.15
C LEU A 348 -6.50 -7.23 -9.86
N GLU A 349 -7.23 -7.02 -10.95
CA GLU A 349 -7.75 -8.08 -11.80
C GLU A 349 -6.62 -8.98 -12.30
N GLU A 350 -5.54 -8.43 -12.84
CA GLU A 350 -4.35 -9.18 -13.27
C GLU A 350 -3.69 -9.97 -12.12
N ASN A 351 -3.69 -9.44 -10.90
CA ASN A 351 -3.10 -10.12 -9.74
C ASN A 351 -3.99 -11.24 -9.19
N PHE A 352 -5.30 -11.00 -9.09
CA PHE A 352 -6.27 -12.06 -8.79
C PHE A 352 -6.28 -13.12 -9.91
N GLU A 353 -6.00 -12.69 -11.14
CA GLU A 353 -5.80 -13.50 -12.34
C GLU A 353 -4.32 -13.83 -12.60
N SER A 354 -3.58 -14.43 -11.66
CA SER A 354 -2.35 -15.15 -12.03
C SER A 354 -2.61 -16.24 -13.09
N PHE A 355 -2.73 -15.87 -14.37
CA PHE A 355 -2.58 -16.61 -15.62
C PHE A 355 -2.20 -15.65 -16.75
N SER A 356 -1.12 -15.98 -17.41
CA SER A 356 -0.54 -15.30 -18.56
C SER A 356 -1.49 -15.29 -19.76
N ILE A 357 -1.70 -14.09 -20.32
CA ILE A 357 -2.24 -13.88 -21.66
C ILE A 357 -1.26 -14.47 -22.68
N THR A 358 -1.73 -15.41 -23.51
CA THR A 358 -1.08 -15.69 -24.80
C THR A 358 -1.98 -15.08 -25.86
N GLN A 359 -1.60 -13.91 -26.37
CA GLN A 359 -2.29 -13.28 -27.49
C GLN A 359 -1.95 -14.10 -28.73
N VAL A 360 -2.88 -14.93 -29.20
CA VAL A 360 -2.75 -15.58 -30.52
C VAL A 360 -3.27 -14.56 -31.54
N THR A 361 -2.37 -13.75 -32.09
CA THR A 361 -2.66 -12.97 -33.30
C THR A 361 -2.73 -13.94 -34.47
N SER A 362 -3.93 -14.18 -34.99
CA SER A 362 -4.13 -14.91 -36.24
C SER A 362 -3.79 -14.02 -37.43
N ASP A 363 -2.50 -13.79 -37.66
CA ASP A 363 -2.01 -13.27 -38.94
C ASP A 363 -1.54 -14.46 -39.80
N TYR A 364 -2.48 -15.29 -40.27
CA TYR A 364 -2.21 -16.25 -41.34
C TYR A 364 -3.44 -16.40 -42.23
N SER A 365 -3.43 -15.65 -43.34
CA SER A 365 -4.11 -16.05 -44.57
C SER A 365 -3.27 -17.11 -45.27
N ASP A 366 -3.94 -18.15 -45.75
CA ASP A 366 -3.49 -19.17 -46.69
C ASP A 366 -2.65 -20.34 -46.12
N PHE A 367 -3.34 -21.39 -45.64
CA PHE A 367 -2.88 -22.77 -45.89
C PHE A 367 -4.06 -23.71 -46.13
N TYR A 368 -4.02 -24.39 -47.28
CA TYR A 368 -4.98 -25.40 -47.71
C TYR A 368 -4.88 -26.67 -46.84
N SER A 369 -6.05 -27.16 -46.44
CA SER A 369 -6.29 -28.47 -45.83
C SER A 369 -6.12 -29.60 -46.85
N SER A 370 -5.29 -30.58 -46.53
CA SER A 370 -5.46 -31.95 -46.99
C SER A 370 -5.11 -32.91 -45.85
N ASP A 371 -6.00 -33.88 -45.65
CA ASP A 371 -5.86 -35.08 -44.82
C ASP A 371 -6.22 -34.97 -43.34
N LEU A 372 -7.52 -34.97 -43.05
CA LEU A 372 -8.04 -35.58 -41.82
C LEU A 372 -9.47 -36.15 -42.01
N GLU A 373 -9.67 -36.97 -43.04
CA GLU A 373 -10.87 -37.81 -43.17
C GLU A 373 -10.63 -39.16 -42.49
N SER A 374 -10.83 -39.24 -41.17
CA SER A 374 -11.17 -40.51 -40.46
C SER A 374 -11.37 -40.33 -38.96
N ALA A 375 -12.36 -39.52 -38.56
CA ALA A 375 -12.99 -39.64 -37.25
C ALA A 375 -14.43 -39.14 -37.32
N SER A 376 -15.35 -40.03 -37.70
CA SER A 376 -16.80 -39.78 -37.79
C SER A 376 -17.49 -39.79 -36.41
N GLN A 377 -16.91 -39.15 -35.40
CA GLN A 377 -17.63 -38.87 -34.17
C GLN A 377 -18.38 -37.55 -34.31
N THR A 378 -19.68 -37.68 -34.56
CA THR A 378 -20.71 -36.65 -34.45
C THR A 378 -20.91 -36.32 -32.97
N GLY A 379 -19.91 -35.68 -32.36
CA GLY A 379 -20.00 -35.24 -30.97
C GLY A 379 -20.77 -33.94 -30.88
N ILE A 380 -22.03 -34.01 -30.46
CA ILE A 380 -22.68 -32.88 -29.80
C ILE A 380 -22.10 -32.83 -28.38
N ILE A 381 -21.59 -31.67 -27.97
CA ILE A 381 -20.96 -31.49 -26.67
C ILE A 381 -21.80 -30.51 -25.86
N SER A 382 -22.38 -30.96 -24.75
CA SER A 382 -23.13 -30.05 -23.88
C SER A 382 -22.18 -29.10 -23.13
N VAL A 383 -22.52 -27.82 -23.16
CA VAL A 383 -21.80 -26.70 -22.55
C VAL A 383 -22.78 -25.82 -21.78
N LEU A 384 -22.28 -25.03 -20.84
CA LEU A 384 -23.07 -23.95 -20.24
C LEU A 384 -22.59 -22.62 -20.80
N VAL A 385 -23.52 -21.76 -21.19
CA VAL A 385 -23.23 -20.44 -21.73
C VAL A 385 -23.83 -19.36 -20.86
N LYS A 386 -23.06 -18.30 -20.62
CA LYS A 386 -23.53 -17.09 -19.94
C LYS A 386 -23.27 -15.91 -20.86
N SER A 387 -24.34 -15.26 -21.33
CA SER A 387 -24.24 -14.06 -22.15
C SER A 387 -23.88 -12.83 -21.32
N ASP A 388 -23.32 -11.82 -21.96
CA ASP A 388 -23.10 -10.51 -21.35
C ASP A 388 -24.41 -9.94 -20.75
N GLY A 389 -24.30 -9.30 -19.58
CA GLY A 389 -25.43 -8.79 -18.81
C GLY A 389 -26.36 -9.83 -18.18
N SER A 390 -26.18 -11.13 -18.44
CA SER A 390 -26.95 -12.19 -17.78
C SER A 390 -26.29 -12.62 -16.47
N ASN A 391 -27.08 -12.88 -15.44
CA ASN A 391 -26.60 -13.48 -14.19
C ASN A 391 -26.72 -15.00 -14.14
N GLN A 392 -27.34 -15.63 -15.16
CA GLN A 392 -27.64 -17.06 -15.19
C GLN A 392 -26.86 -17.79 -16.28
N TRP A 393 -26.52 -19.05 -16.03
CA TRP A 393 -25.96 -19.97 -17.02
C TRP A 393 -27.10 -20.71 -17.72
N GLU A 394 -27.03 -20.80 -19.04
CA GLU A 394 -27.97 -21.53 -19.88
C GLU A 394 -27.30 -22.78 -20.47
N GLU A 395 -28.02 -23.90 -20.54
CA GLU A 395 -27.55 -25.10 -21.23
C GLU A 395 -27.58 -24.89 -22.74
N ALA A 396 -26.49 -25.31 -23.40
CA ALA A 396 -26.37 -25.27 -24.83
C ALA A 396 -25.58 -26.47 -25.34
N ASP A 397 -25.73 -26.77 -26.62
CA ASP A 397 -25.08 -27.87 -27.29
C ASP A 397 -24.12 -27.33 -28.36
N LEU A 398 -22.84 -27.64 -28.22
CA LEU A 398 -21.82 -27.34 -29.20
C LEU A 398 -21.85 -28.40 -30.30
N ASN A 399 -22.25 -27.98 -31.49
CA ASN A 399 -22.28 -28.79 -32.70
C ASN A 399 -20.95 -28.67 -33.45
N MET A 400 -20.09 -29.68 -33.30
CA MET A 400 -18.75 -29.71 -33.88
C MET A 400 -18.72 -29.78 -35.42
N LYS A 401 -19.85 -30.04 -36.09
CA LYS A 401 -19.97 -30.04 -37.55
C LYS A 401 -20.27 -28.65 -38.11
N THR A 402 -21.13 -27.91 -37.43
CA THR A 402 -21.54 -26.56 -37.86
C THR A 402 -20.69 -25.47 -37.22
N ASN A 403 -19.84 -25.80 -36.25
CA ASN A 403 -19.10 -24.85 -35.41
C ASN A 403 -20.06 -23.85 -34.73
N GLN A 404 -21.22 -24.33 -34.27
CA GLN A 404 -22.22 -23.50 -33.61
C GLN A 404 -22.52 -24.01 -32.20
N ILE A 405 -22.76 -23.10 -31.27
CA ILE A 405 -23.33 -23.40 -29.95
C ILE A 405 -24.81 -23.07 -30.00
N GLU A 406 -25.67 -24.09 -29.90
CA GLU A 406 -27.12 -23.99 -30.00
C GLU A 406 -27.73 -24.06 -28.59
N TYR A 407 -28.48 -23.04 -28.15
CA TYR A 407 -29.07 -23.03 -26.81
C TYR A 407 -30.24 -24.02 -26.71
N SER A 408 -30.31 -24.79 -25.63
CA SER A 408 -31.34 -25.84 -25.47
C SER A 408 -32.74 -25.27 -25.24
N THR A 409 -32.83 -24.06 -24.69
CA THR A 409 -34.09 -23.41 -24.27
C THR A 409 -34.48 -22.21 -25.12
N SER A 410 -33.61 -21.75 -26.03
CA SER A 410 -33.87 -20.59 -26.87
C SER A 410 -33.35 -20.80 -28.29
N PRO A 411 -33.98 -20.21 -29.33
CA PRO A 411 -33.54 -20.36 -30.72
C PRO A 411 -32.27 -19.53 -31.03
N LYS A 412 -31.45 -19.26 -30.01
CA LYS A 412 -30.18 -18.53 -30.15
C LYS A 412 -29.09 -19.52 -30.56
N THR A 413 -28.20 -19.07 -31.43
CA THR A 413 -27.03 -19.82 -31.87
C THR A 413 -25.82 -18.91 -31.88
N ILE A 414 -24.70 -19.34 -31.31
CA ILE A 414 -23.41 -18.64 -31.41
C ILE A 414 -22.61 -19.31 -32.50
N ASP A 415 -22.31 -18.57 -33.56
CA ASP A 415 -21.43 -19.03 -34.63
C ASP A 415 -19.97 -18.82 -34.23
N LEU A 416 -19.23 -19.91 -34.02
CA LEU A 416 -17.83 -19.83 -33.60
C LEU A 416 -16.90 -19.24 -34.69
N SER A 417 -17.34 -19.21 -35.95
CA SER A 417 -16.59 -18.52 -37.01
C SER A 417 -16.59 -16.99 -36.84
N GLN A 418 -17.50 -16.46 -36.02
CA GLN A 418 -17.56 -15.03 -35.69
C GLN A 418 -16.70 -14.67 -34.48
N VAL A 419 -15.97 -15.62 -33.89
CA VAL A 419 -15.14 -15.35 -32.71
C VAL A 419 -13.89 -14.58 -33.11
N THR A 420 -13.73 -13.39 -32.53
CA THR A 420 -12.58 -12.51 -32.77
C THR A 420 -11.56 -12.54 -31.65
N ASN A 421 -11.99 -12.91 -30.44
CA ASN A 421 -11.13 -12.96 -29.27
C ASN A 421 -11.59 -14.08 -28.32
N THR A 422 -10.63 -14.73 -27.69
CA THR A 422 -10.88 -15.76 -26.67
C THR A 422 -10.00 -15.52 -25.45
N LYS A 423 -10.57 -15.60 -24.24
CA LYS A 423 -9.83 -15.57 -22.98
C LYS A 423 -10.21 -16.78 -22.13
N GLN A 424 -9.23 -17.55 -21.68
CA GLN A 424 -9.47 -18.74 -20.85
C GLN A 424 -9.51 -18.37 -19.36
N SER A 425 -10.43 -18.99 -18.60
CA SER A 425 -10.55 -18.84 -17.14
C SER A 425 -9.67 -19.83 -16.36
N LYS A 426 -9.35 -19.52 -15.09
CA LYS A 426 -8.69 -20.42 -14.12
C LYS A 426 -9.49 -21.68 -13.81
N ASN A 427 -10.82 -21.59 -13.85
CA ASN A 427 -11.64 -22.79 -13.90
C ASN A 427 -11.36 -23.37 -15.28
N GLU A 428 -10.54 -24.44 -15.35
CA GLU A 428 -10.01 -25.08 -16.56
C GLU A 428 -11.05 -25.43 -17.63
N LEU A 429 -12.31 -25.11 -17.39
CA LEU A 429 -13.47 -25.39 -18.19
C LEU A 429 -14.14 -24.12 -18.72
N ILE A 430 -13.79 -22.88 -18.34
CA ILE A 430 -14.53 -21.68 -18.80
C ILE A 430 -13.73 -20.86 -19.84
N PHE A 431 -14.38 -20.51 -20.94
CA PHE A 431 -13.88 -19.67 -22.03
C PHE A 431 -14.72 -18.42 -22.20
N LEU A 432 -14.09 -17.26 -22.14
CA LEU A 432 -14.68 -16.01 -22.57
C LEU A 432 -14.44 -15.87 -24.08
N ILE A 433 -15.50 -15.58 -24.81
CA ILE A 433 -15.53 -15.50 -26.26
C ILE A 433 -16.13 -14.14 -26.62
N GLN A 434 -15.48 -13.42 -27.52
CA GLN A 434 -16.01 -12.19 -28.12
C GLN A 434 -16.29 -12.42 -29.60
N THR A 435 -17.52 -12.18 -30.04
CA THR A 435 -17.93 -12.29 -31.44
C THR A 435 -17.71 -10.97 -32.22
N THR A 436 -17.77 -11.01 -33.56
CA THR A 436 -17.57 -9.85 -34.45
C THR A 436 -18.57 -8.73 -34.22
N ASP A 437 -19.77 -9.05 -33.74
CA ASP A 437 -20.81 -8.12 -33.33
C ASP A 437 -20.62 -7.56 -31.91
N GLN A 438 -19.43 -7.79 -31.31
CA GLN A 438 -19.02 -7.33 -29.98
C GLN A 438 -19.83 -7.93 -28.82
N GLN A 439 -20.47 -9.08 -29.01
CA GLN A 439 -21.12 -9.79 -27.91
C GLN A 439 -20.09 -10.65 -27.16
N TYR A 440 -20.23 -10.68 -25.83
CA TYR A 440 -19.38 -11.47 -24.95
C TYR A 440 -20.14 -12.67 -24.38
N TYR A 441 -19.47 -13.81 -24.37
CA TYR A 441 -20.00 -15.07 -23.87
C TYR A 441 -18.99 -15.76 -22.97
N ALA A 442 -19.43 -16.27 -21.83
CA ALA A 442 -18.66 -17.24 -21.06
C ALA A 442 -19.19 -18.65 -21.37
N VAL A 443 -18.34 -19.57 -21.82
CA VAL A 443 -18.67 -20.95 -22.20
C VAL A 443 -17.95 -21.90 -21.25
N LYS A 444 -18.70 -22.70 -20.49
CA LYS A 444 -18.18 -23.70 -19.56
C LYS A 444 -18.29 -25.10 -20.13
N PHE A 445 -17.17 -25.80 -20.22
CA PHE A 445 -17.03 -27.18 -20.67
C PHE A 445 -17.22 -28.18 -19.53
N ALA A 446 -17.56 -29.43 -19.88
CA ALA A 446 -17.70 -30.51 -18.91
C ALA A 446 -16.36 -31.14 -18.51
N SER A 447 -15.35 -31.11 -19.39
CA SER A 447 -14.02 -31.68 -19.14
C SER A 447 -12.90 -30.94 -19.86
N GLU A 448 -11.67 -31.11 -19.36
CA GLU A 448 -10.46 -30.50 -19.91
C GLU A 448 -10.10 -31.04 -21.32
N GLU A 449 -10.42 -32.31 -21.58
CA GLU A 449 -10.19 -32.94 -22.88
C GLU A 449 -11.05 -32.31 -23.98
N LEU A 450 -12.34 -32.06 -23.68
CA LEU A 450 -13.27 -31.38 -24.59
C LEU A 450 -12.80 -29.96 -24.89
N ARG A 451 -12.33 -29.23 -23.88
CA ARG A 451 -11.71 -27.92 -24.06
C ARG A 451 -10.55 -27.98 -25.06
N ASN A 452 -9.58 -28.87 -24.82
CA ASN A 452 -8.35 -28.91 -25.61
C ASN A 452 -8.63 -29.26 -27.08
N GLN A 453 -9.63 -30.10 -27.34
CA GLN A 453 -10.08 -30.40 -28.71
C GLN A 453 -10.63 -29.15 -29.41
N ILE A 454 -11.37 -28.29 -28.70
CA ILE A 454 -11.97 -27.08 -29.27
C ILE A 454 -10.92 -25.99 -29.49
N LEU A 455 -10.01 -25.80 -28.53
CA LEU A 455 -8.86 -24.90 -28.68
C LEU A 455 -8.03 -25.25 -29.93
N SER A 456 -7.78 -26.53 -30.16
CA SER A 456 -7.02 -26.99 -31.33
C SER A 456 -7.72 -26.71 -32.67
N LYS A 457 -9.04 -26.50 -32.65
CA LYS A 457 -9.83 -26.12 -33.83
C LYS A 457 -9.94 -24.62 -34.00
N LEU A 458 -10.05 -23.85 -32.91
CA LEU A 458 -10.09 -22.37 -32.97
C LEU A 458 -8.72 -21.77 -33.30
N ALA A 459 -7.63 -22.49 -33.01
CA ALA A 459 -6.28 -22.09 -33.37
C ALA A 459 -5.90 -22.39 -34.84
N LYS A 460 -6.75 -23.12 -35.57
CA LYS A 460 -6.62 -23.39 -37.02
C LYS A 460 -7.54 -22.46 -37.78
#